data_AF-S4PZ83-F1
#
_entry.id   AF-S4PZ83-F1
#
_cell.length_a   1.000
_cell.length_b   1.000
_cell.length_c   1.000
_cell.angle_alpha   90.00
_cell.angle_beta   90.00
_cell.angle_gamma   90.00
#
_symmetry.space_group_name_H-M   'P 1'
#
loop_
_entity.id
_entity.type
_entity.pdbx_description
1 polymer ?
#
loop_
_entity_poly.entity_id
_entity_poly.type
_entity_poly.pdbx_seq_one_letter_code
_entity_poly.pdbx_strand_id
1 'polypeptide(L)'
;NEEYDWDLFESNCEYKNGYVASDSQVRWFWEVFHELPVEDKKKFLLFLTGSDRVPIQGMRDIKIRIQPVADDRYFPVAHTCFNLLDLPRYKTKERLKYHLLQAIQQTQGFSLV
;
A
#
# COMPACT_ATOMS: atom_id res chain seq x y z
N ASN A 1 -9.42 21.54 3.56
CA ASN A 1 -8.16 21.06 2.99
C ASN A 1 -7.76 19.80 3.71
N GLU A 2 -8.07 18.64 3.14
CA GLU A 2 -7.42 17.39 3.55
C GLU A 2 -5.99 17.47 3.00
N GLU A 3 -5.04 17.77 3.87
CA GLU A 3 -3.62 17.81 3.49
C GLU A 3 -3.08 16.39 3.60
N TYR A 4 -2.90 15.75 2.44
CA TYR A 4 -2.31 14.42 2.35
C TYR A 4 -0.78 14.55 2.40
N ASP A 5 -0.19 14.15 3.52
CA ASP A 5 1.24 14.04 3.73
C ASP A 5 1.71 12.59 3.50
N TRP A 6 2.15 12.31 2.27
CA TRP A 6 2.57 10.98 1.84
C TRP A 6 3.94 10.57 2.40
N ASP A 7 4.79 11.54 2.74
CA ASP A 7 6.09 11.28 3.35
C ASP A 7 5.90 10.85 4.81
N LEU A 8 4.98 11.51 5.53
CA LEU A 8 4.56 11.09 6.86
C LEU A 8 3.91 9.70 6.82
N PHE A 9 3.08 9.43 5.82
CA PHE A 9 2.46 8.10 5.63
C PHE A 9 3.50 6.99 5.48
N GLU A 10 4.55 7.21 4.69
CA GLU A 10 5.69 6.29 4.60
C GLU A 10 6.43 6.14 5.93
N SER A 11 6.71 7.26 6.61
CA SER A 11 7.44 7.23 7.89
C SER A 11 6.69 6.49 9.01
N ASN A 12 5.36 6.39 8.93
CA ASN A 12 4.53 5.67 9.90
C ASN A 12 4.44 4.16 9.62
N CYS A 13 5.15 3.67 8.60
CA CYS A 13 5.12 2.27 8.21
C CYS A 13 5.93 1.37 9.16
N GLU A 14 5.28 0.34 9.69
CA GLU A 14 5.92 -0.74 10.44
C GLU A 14 6.17 -1.95 9.51
N TYR A 15 7.40 -2.45 9.46
CA TYR A 15 7.74 -3.64 8.68
C TYR A 15 7.74 -4.88 9.57
N LYS A 16 7.12 -5.97 9.09
CA LYS A 16 6.92 -7.20 9.86
C LYS A 16 7.52 -8.42 9.17
N ASN A 17 7.70 -9.48 9.97
CA ASN A 17 8.02 -10.84 9.50
C ASN A 17 9.25 -10.90 8.56
N GLY A 18 10.28 -10.13 8.87
CA GLY A 18 11.55 -10.12 8.15
C GLY A 18 11.64 -9.16 6.97
N TYR A 19 10.62 -8.31 6.74
CA TYR A 19 10.86 -7.07 5.99
C TYR A 19 11.44 -5.98 6.87
N VAL A 20 12.32 -5.18 6.27
CA VAL A 20 12.89 -3.96 6.86
C VAL A 20 12.93 -2.83 5.83
N ALA A 21 13.04 -1.59 6.29
CA ALA A 21 13.05 -0.40 5.42
C ALA A 21 14.14 -0.42 4.31
N SER A 22 15.26 -1.11 4.57
CA SER A 22 16.36 -1.22 3.61
C SER A 22 16.17 -2.27 2.53
N ASP A 23 15.15 -3.12 2.63
CA ASP A 23 14.91 -4.17 1.63
C ASP A 23 14.53 -3.58 0.28
N SER A 24 15.04 -4.19 -0.79
CA SER A 24 14.74 -3.76 -2.16
C SER A 24 13.25 -3.75 -2.47
N GLN A 25 12.48 -4.72 -1.95
CA GLN A 25 11.01 -4.74 -2.14
C GLN A 25 10.30 -3.56 -1.50
N VAL A 26 10.72 -3.19 -0.29
CA VAL A 26 10.15 -2.08 0.45
C VAL A 26 10.47 -0.76 -0.26
N ARG A 27 11.73 -0.58 -0.67
CA ARG A 27 12.15 0.60 -1.45
C ARG A 27 11.40 0.69 -2.77
N TRP A 28 11.29 -0.40 -3.52
CA TRP A 28 10.53 -0.43 -4.76
C TRP A 28 9.05 -0.12 -4.54
N PHE A 29 8.44 -0.63 -3.47
CA PHE A 29 7.08 -0.28 -3.12
C PHE A 29 6.92 1.23 -2.93
N TRP A 30 7.76 1.86 -2.11
CA TRP A 30 7.66 3.29 -1.84
C TRP A 30 7.99 4.16 -3.05
N GLU A 31 9.00 3.81 -3.83
CA GLU A 31 9.29 4.48 -5.11
C GLU A 31 8.08 4.41 -6.05
N VAL A 32 7.49 3.23 -6.24
CA VAL A 32 6.30 3.06 -7.08
C VAL A 32 5.13 3.84 -6.51
N PHE A 33 4.89 3.77 -5.20
CA PHE A 33 3.81 4.49 -4.54
C PHE A 33 3.94 6.00 -4.75
N HIS A 34 5.14 6.55 -4.58
CA HIS A 34 5.39 7.98 -4.74
C HIS A 34 5.25 8.46 -6.19
N GLU A 35 5.58 7.61 -7.16
CA GLU A 35 5.32 7.83 -8.59
C GLU A 35 3.82 7.87 -8.95
N LEU A 36 2.92 7.36 -8.09
CA LEU A 36 1.49 7.33 -8.38
C LEU A 36 0.88 8.75 -8.39
N PRO A 37 -0.12 9.00 -9.26
CA PRO A 37 -0.93 10.20 -9.16
C PRO A 37 -1.70 10.20 -7.83
N VAL A 38 -2.02 11.39 -7.32
CA VAL A 38 -2.72 11.58 -6.03
C VAL A 38 -4.01 10.75 -5.95
N GLU A 39 -4.76 10.66 -7.05
CA GLU A 39 -5.99 9.87 -7.11
C GLU A 39 -5.75 8.37 -6.88
N ASP A 40 -4.66 7.81 -7.40
CA ASP A 40 -4.34 6.40 -7.16
C ASP A 40 -3.74 6.17 -5.76
N LYS A 41 -3.05 7.17 -5.19
CA LYS A 41 -2.64 7.14 -3.77
C LYS A 41 -3.85 7.10 -2.82
N LYS A 42 -4.90 7.87 -3.12
CA LYS A 42 -6.17 7.82 -2.37
C LYS A 42 -6.88 6.47 -2.53
N LYS A 43 -6.93 5.91 -3.74
CA LYS A 43 -7.47 4.55 -3.96
C LYS A 43 -6.65 3.49 -3.22
N PHE A 44 -5.33 3.64 -3.13
CA PHE A 44 -4.50 2.78 -2.30
C PHE A 44 -4.87 2.90 -0.82
N LEU A 45 -5.15 4.11 -0.32
CA LEU A 45 -5.60 4.28 1.05
C LEU A 45 -6.93 3.57 1.31
N LEU A 46 -7.87 3.66 0.36
CA LEU A 46 -9.13 2.90 0.40
C LEU A 46 -8.89 1.38 0.39
N PHE A 47 -8.01 0.90 -0.49
CA PHE A 47 -7.62 -0.51 -0.55
C PHE A 47 -7.03 -1.01 0.77
N LEU A 48 -6.13 -0.23 1.37
CA LEU A 48 -5.40 -0.65 2.56
C LEU A 48 -6.21 -0.50 3.85
N THR A 49 -7.03 0.54 3.96
CA THR A 49 -7.66 0.94 5.23
C THR A 49 -9.19 0.85 5.21
N GLY A 50 -9.78 0.63 4.03
CA GLY A 50 -11.23 0.69 3.84
C GLY A 50 -11.79 2.11 3.78
N SER A 51 -10.95 3.15 3.82
CA SER A 51 -11.36 4.55 3.65
C SER A 51 -10.31 5.34 2.87
N ASP A 52 -10.73 6.26 2.02
CA ASP A 52 -9.86 7.24 1.34
C ASP A 52 -9.74 8.56 2.12
N ARG A 53 -10.40 8.67 3.27
CA ARG A 53 -10.42 9.87 4.12
C ARG A 53 -9.31 9.86 5.15
N VAL A 54 -8.71 11.02 5.37
CA VAL A 54 -7.72 11.20 6.43
C VAL A 54 -8.45 11.38 7.77
N PRO A 55 -8.03 10.69 8.86
CA PRO A 55 -8.59 10.91 10.20
C PRO A 55 -8.50 12.39 10.62
N ILE A 56 -9.38 12.81 11.53
CA ILE A 56 -9.36 14.19 12.08
C ILE A 56 -7.99 14.53 12.69
N GLN A 57 -7.32 13.52 13.24
CA GLN A 57 -5.98 13.64 13.82
C GLN A 57 -4.84 13.71 12.78
N GLY A 58 -5.16 13.63 11.48
CA GLY A 58 -4.22 13.68 10.37
C GLY A 58 -3.64 12.32 9.98
N MET A 59 -2.77 12.31 8.96
CA MET A 59 -2.16 11.07 8.45
C MET A 59 -1.24 10.37 9.45
N ARG A 60 -0.77 11.07 10.49
CA ARG A 60 -0.01 10.48 11.61
C ARG A 60 -0.73 9.33 12.32
N ASP A 61 -2.06 9.32 12.28
CA ASP A 61 -2.85 8.30 12.96
C ASP A 61 -3.06 7.05 12.10
N ILE A 62 -2.71 7.13 10.81
CA ILE A 62 -2.77 6.00 9.89
C ILE A 62 -1.49 5.18 10.06
N LYS A 63 -1.57 4.16 10.92
CA LYS A 63 -0.48 3.18 11.12
C LYS A 63 -0.61 2.06 10.12
N ILE A 64 0.34 1.96 9.20
CA ILE A 64 0.38 0.92 8.19
C ILE A 64 1.43 -0.12 8.53
N ARG A 65 1.19 -1.35 8.08
CA ARG A 65 2.14 -2.44 8.23
C ARG A 65 2.38 -3.11 6.90
N ILE A 66 3.61 -3.52 6.63
CA ILE A 66 3.95 -4.30 5.44
C ILE A 66 4.64 -5.59 5.88
N GLN A 67 4.18 -6.73 5.33
CA GLN A 67 4.79 -8.03 5.57
C GLN A 67 5.00 -8.81 4.27
N PRO A 68 6.00 -9.72 4.20
CA PRO A 68 6.22 -10.54 3.03
C PRO A 68 5.18 -11.66 2.90
N VAL A 69 4.96 -12.07 1.66
CA VAL A 69 4.27 -13.32 1.29
C VAL A 69 5.21 -14.18 0.45
N ALA A 70 5.07 -15.50 0.57
CA ALA A 70 6.05 -16.45 0.05
C ALA A 70 6.10 -16.56 -1.48
N ASP A 71 4.99 -16.27 -2.17
CA ASP A 71 4.83 -16.51 -3.62
C ASP A 71 4.69 -15.20 -4.38
N ASP A 72 5.59 -14.98 -5.36
CA ASP A 72 5.69 -13.77 -6.18
C ASP A 72 4.68 -13.71 -7.35
N ARG A 73 3.81 -14.73 -7.45
CA ARG A 73 2.69 -14.79 -8.40
C ARG A 73 1.42 -14.14 -7.86
N TYR A 74 1.33 -13.92 -6.55
CA TYR A 74 0.15 -13.32 -5.95
C TYR A 74 0.14 -11.79 -6.14
N PHE A 75 -1.06 -11.22 -6.13
CA PHE A 75 -1.25 -9.78 -5.99
C PHE A 75 -0.99 -9.36 -4.54
N PRO A 76 -0.67 -8.08 -4.28
CA PRO A 76 -0.69 -7.57 -2.93
C PRO A 76 -2.09 -7.71 -2.33
N VAL A 77 -2.17 -8.05 -1.05
CA VAL A 77 -3.44 -8.23 -0.34
C VAL A 77 -3.47 -7.29 0.86
N ALA A 78 -4.58 -6.57 1.02
CA ALA A 78 -4.81 -5.70 2.16
C ALA A 78 -5.72 -6.37 3.19
N HIS A 79 -5.34 -6.29 4.45
CA HIS A 79 -6.18 -6.63 5.59
C HIS A 79 -6.60 -5.33 6.29
N THR A 80 -7.74 -4.79 5.85
CA THR A 80 -8.21 -3.45 6.24
C THR A 80 -8.40 -3.30 7.74
N CYS A 81 -8.88 -4.33 8.44
CA CYS A 81 -9.01 -4.34 9.91
C CYS A 81 -7.69 -4.06 10.66
N PHE A 82 -6.54 -4.28 10.01
CA PHE A 82 -5.22 -4.17 10.62
C PHE A 82 -4.30 -3.18 9.91
N ASN A 83 -4.79 -2.50 8.85
CA ASN A 83 -3.99 -1.67 7.93
C ASN A 83 -2.71 -2.39 7.47
N LEU A 84 -2.83 -3.67 7.18
CA LEU A 84 -1.70 -4.55 6.86
C LEU A 84 -1.70 -4.89 5.37
N LEU A 85 -0.57 -4.66 4.72
CA LEU A 85 -0.31 -5.05 3.34
C LEU A 85 0.59 -6.29 3.31
N ASP A 86 0.07 -7.36 2.75
CA ASP A 86 0.85 -8.50 2.29
C ASP A 86 1.48 -8.16 0.95
N LEU A 87 2.80 -7.97 0.93
CA LEU A 87 3.55 -7.56 -0.24
C LEU A 87 4.50 -8.69 -0.69
N PRO A 88 4.22 -9.34 -1.84
CA PRO A 88 5.09 -10.40 -2.36
C PRO A 88 6.48 -9.91 -2.74
N ARG A 89 7.45 -10.83 -2.71
CA ARG A 89 8.83 -10.55 -3.15
C ARG A 89 8.95 -10.64 -4.66
N TYR A 90 8.57 -9.59 -5.37
CA TYR A 90 8.60 -9.57 -6.83
C TYR A 90 10.03 -9.57 -7.40
N LYS A 91 10.23 -10.25 -8.53
CA LYS A 91 11.56 -10.31 -9.17
C LYS A 91 12.04 -8.96 -9.74
N THR A 92 11.13 -8.05 -10.07
CA THR A 92 11.45 -6.73 -10.64
C THR A 92 10.49 -5.65 -10.13
N LYS A 93 10.93 -4.38 -10.17
CA LYS A 93 10.11 -3.22 -9.79
C LYS A 93 8.88 -3.08 -10.69
N GLU A 94 9.00 -3.40 -11.97
CA GLU A 94 7.89 -3.32 -12.94
C GLU A 94 6.80 -4.34 -12.60
N ARG A 95 7.17 -5.55 -12.16
CA ARG A 95 6.21 -6.54 -11.69
C ARG A 95 5.48 -6.05 -10.45
N LEU A 96 6.19 -5.46 -9.49
CA LEU A 96 5.58 -4.86 -8.31
C LEU A 96 4.58 -3.78 -8.71
N LYS A 97 4.98 -2.84 -9.57
CA LYS A 97 4.13 -1.76 -10.07
C LYS A 97 2.88 -2.27 -10.74
N TYR A 98 3.01 -3.25 -11.63
CA TYR A 98 1.88 -3.87 -12.31
C TYR A 98 0.89 -4.48 -11.31
N HIS A 99 1.36 -5.35 -10.41
CA HIS A 99 0.46 -6.04 -9.48
C HIS A 99 -0.17 -5.08 -8.47
N LEU A 100 0.59 -4.09 -7.97
CA LEU A 100 0.07 -3.07 -7.06
C LEU A 100 -1.05 -2.26 -7.70
N LEU A 101 -0.85 -1.77 -8.92
CA LEU A 101 -1.89 -1.02 -9.65
C LEU A 101 -3.14 -1.86 -9.90
N GLN A 102 -2.97 -3.14 -10.27
CA GLN A 102 -4.12 -4.04 -10.45
C GLN A 102 -4.88 -4.27 -9.15
N ALA A 103 -4.19 -4.50 -8.02
CA ALA A 103 -4.85 -4.68 -6.73
C ALA A 103 -5.64 -3.42 -6.29
N ILE A 104 -5.05 -2.23 -6.47
CA ILE A 104 -5.73 -0.96 -6.17
C ILE A 104 -7.00 -0.79 -7.03
N GLN A 105 -6.92 -1.11 -8.33
CA GLN A 105 -8.06 -0.99 -9.26
C GLN A 105 -9.17 -1.99 -8.96
N GLN A 106 -8.82 -3.23 -8.59
CA GLN A 106 -9.79 -4.29 -8.27
C GLN A 106 -10.57 -4.05 -6.98
N THR A 107 -10.07 -3.18 -6.10
CA THR A 107 -10.72 -2.82 -4.82
C THR A 107 -12.11 -2.18 -5.02
N GLN A 108 -12.30 -1.44 -6.12
CA GLN A 108 -13.61 -0.86 -6.46
C GLN A 108 -14.51 -1.82 -7.26
N GLY A 109 -14.04 -3.05 -7.52
CA GLY A 109 -14.64 -4.04 -8.40
C GLY A 109 -15.56 -5.06 -7.71
N PHE A 110 -16.45 -4.64 -6.82
CA PHE A 110 -17.72 -5.35 -6.60
C PHE A 110 -18.85 -4.52 -7.19
N SER A 111 -18.75 -4.21 -8.49
CA SER A 111 -19.96 -3.93 -9.25
C SER A 111 -20.65 -5.29 -9.44
N LEU A 112 -21.83 -5.43 -8.83
CA LEU A 112 -22.73 -6.56 -9.00
C LEU A 112 -22.81 -6.92 -10.49
N VAL A 113 -22.39 -8.14 -10.83
CA VAL A 113 -22.94 -8.84 -12.00
C VAL A 113 -24.32 -9.37 -11.66
#